data_AF-A0A1Y1Q931-F1
#
_entry.id   AF-A0A1Y1Q931-F1
#
_cell.length_a   1.000
_cell.length_b   1.000
_cell.length_c   1.000
_cell.angle_alpha   90.00
_cell.angle_beta   90.00
_cell.angle_gamma   90.00
#
_symmetry.space_group_name_H-M   'P 1'
#
loop_
_entity.id
_entity.type
_entity.pdbx_description
1 polymer ?
#
loop_
_entity_poly.entity_id
_entity_poly.type
_entity_poly.pdbx_seq_one_letter_code
_entity_poly.pdbx_strand_id
1 'polypeptide(L)'
;MKKAVVLLSGGMDSATVLAMATAQGYACYSLSFRYGQRHTAELQAALEQAQRQGAVRHEIIDLDLSRFGGSALTDDRIEVPTSPTQGIPVTYVPARNTVFLSIALGW
;
A
#
# COMPACT_ATOMS: atom_id res chain seq x y z
N MET A 1 -12.59 22.89 -4.11
CA MET A 1 -11.98 22.01 -3.10
C MET A 1 -10.69 21.43 -3.68
N LYS A 2 -9.57 21.46 -2.95
CA LYS A 2 -8.30 20.88 -3.45
C LYS A 2 -8.40 19.35 -3.40
N LYS A 3 -7.84 18.65 -4.37
CA LYS A 3 -7.81 17.18 -4.42
C LYS A 3 -6.49 16.66 -3.86
N ALA A 4 -6.53 15.51 -3.19
CA ALA A 4 -5.34 14.79 -2.74
C ALA A 4 -5.50 13.30 -3.06
N VAL A 5 -4.42 12.66 -3.51
CA VAL A 5 -4.34 11.21 -3.63
C VAL A 5 -3.50 10.70 -2.46
N VAL A 6 -4.06 9.79 -1.67
CA VAL A 6 -3.40 9.22 -0.50
C VAL A 6 -3.17 7.74 -0.74
N LEU A 7 -1.90 7.33 -0.72
CA LEU A 7 -1.54 5.92 -0.72
C LEU A 7 -1.87 5.31 0.65
N LEU A 8 -2.97 4.56 0.71
CA LEU A 8 -3.52 4.02 1.95
C LEU A 8 -3.19 2.54 2.06
N SER A 9 -2.27 2.18 2.97
CA SER A 9 -1.83 0.80 3.13
C SER A 9 -2.66 0.01 4.14
N GLY A 10 -3.43 0.69 5.00
CA GLY A 10 -4.07 0.09 6.18
C GLY A 10 -3.26 0.28 7.46
N GLY A 11 -1.99 0.66 7.34
CA GLY A 11 -1.11 0.97 8.46
C GLY A 11 -1.32 2.37 9.04
N MET A 12 -0.87 2.56 10.28
CA MET A 12 -1.03 3.77 11.08
C MET A 12 -0.56 5.04 10.36
N ASP A 13 0.60 5.00 9.70
CA ASP A 13 1.19 6.16 9.04
C ASP A 13 0.28 6.66 7.90
N SER A 14 -0.17 5.74 7.04
CA SER A 14 -1.05 6.09 5.92
C SER A 14 -2.43 6.57 6.38
N ALA A 15 -2.94 6.00 7.47
CA ALA A 15 -4.19 6.44 8.09
C ALA A 15 -4.06 7.86 8.67
N THR A 16 -2.91 8.18 9.25
CA THR A 16 -2.59 9.51 9.77
C THR A 16 -2.54 10.54 8.65
N VAL A 17 -1.89 10.22 7.53
CA VAL A 17 -1.86 11.09 6.34
C VAL A 17 -3.27 11.37 5.80
N LEU A 18 -4.12 10.35 5.71
CA LEU A 18 -5.51 10.51 5.28
C LEU A 18 -6.27 11.44 6.24
N ALA A 19 -6.16 11.21 7.55
CA ALA A 19 -6.81 12.03 8.56
C ALA A 19 -6.36 13.50 8.49
N MET A 20 -5.06 13.74 8.33
CA MET A 20 -4.49 15.07 8.18
C MET A 20 -4.98 15.78 6.92
N ALA A 21 -5.01 15.10 5.78
CA ALA A 21 -5.49 15.67 4.52
C ALA A 21 -6.99 16.01 4.59
N THR A 22 -7.81 15.11 5.17
CA THR A 22 -9.23 15.38 5.40
C THR A 22 -9.43 16.57 6.35
N ALA A 23 -8.69 16.65 7.46
CA ALA A 23 -8.77 17.76 8.41
C ALA A 23 -8.36 19.12 7.80
N GLN A 24 -7.50 19.10 6.78
CA GLN A 24 -7.11 20.28 6.00
C GLN A 24 -8.12 20.65 4.89
N GLY A 25 -9.23 19.93 4.77
CA GLY A 25 -10.31 20.22 3.82
C GLY A 25 -10.05 19.74 2.38
N TYR A 26 -9.16 18.75 2.19
CA TYR A 26 -8.96 18.14 0.88
C TYR A 26 -10.07 17.14 0.54
N ALA A 27 -10.41 17.08 -0.75
CA ALA A 27 -11.13 15.96 -1.34
C ALA A 27 -10.14 14.79 -1.52
N CYS A 28 -10.09 13.90 -0.53
CA CYS A 28 -9.17 12.77 -0.51
C CYS A 28 -9.66 11.61 -1.41
N TYR A 29 -8.80 11.15 -2.30
CA TYR A 29 -8.93 9.90 -3.04
C TYR A 29 -7.88 8.95 -2.46
N SER A 30 -8.29 7.73 -2.13
CA SER A 30 -7.39 6.74 -1.51
C SER A 30 -7.07 5.63 -2.49
N LEU A 31 -5.82 5.19 -2.48
CA LEU A 31 -5.30 4.14 -3.36
C LEU A 31 -4.51 3.13 -2.53
N SER A 32 -4.91 1.86 -2.61
CA SER A 32 -4.17 0.74 -2.04
C SER A 32 -3.63 -0.16 -3.15
N PHE A 33 -2.60 -0.93 -2.83
CA PHE A 33 -2.03 -1.90 -3.78
C PHE A 33 -2.10 -3.30 -3.19
N ARG A 34 -2.65 -4.25 -3.95
CA ARG A 34 -2.51 -5.68 -3.69
C ARG A 34 -1.44 -6.19 -4.63
N TYR A 35 -0.30 -6.66 -4.09
CA TYR A 35 0.85 -6.99 -4.93
C TYR A 35 1.52 -8.36 -4.68
N GLY A 36 0.73 -9.34 -4.23
CA GLY A 36 1.21 -10.70 -3.93
C GLY A 36 1.46 -10.96 -2.45
N GLN A 37 1.19 -9.98 -1.59
CA GLN A 37 1.24 -10.16 -0.13
C GLN A 37 0.24 -11.22 0.35
N ARG A 38 0.68 -12.10 1.27
CA ARG A 38 -0.11 -13.25 1.78
C ARG A 38 -1.31 -12.87 2.65
N HIS A 39 -1.31 -11.66 3.23
CA HIS A 39 -2.36 -11.22 4.15
C HIS A 39 -3.17 -10.05 3.59
N THR A 40 -4.50 -10.17 3.68
CA THR A 40 -5.48 -9.18 3.20
C THR A 40 -6.02 -8.26 4.30
N ALA A 41 -5.67 -8.50 5.57
CA ALA A 41 -6.16 -7.74 6.71
C ALA A 41 -5.86 -6.24 6.59
N GLU A 42 -4.68 -5.89 6.09
CA GLU A 42 -4.28 -4.50 5.86
C GLU A 42 -5.16 -3.81 4.80
N LEU A 43 -5.56 -4.52 3.74
CA LEU A 43 -6.46 -3.97 2.71
C LEU A 43 -7.87 -3.74 3.25
N GLN A 44 -8.35 -4.60 4.14
CA GLN A 44 -9.63 -4.39 4.82
C GLN A 44 -9.55 -3.19 5.77
N ALA A 45 -8.46 -3.07 6.53
CA ALA A 45 -8.21 -1.90 7.37
C ALA A 45 -8.17 -0.61 6.55
N ALA A 46 -7.52 -0.62 5.38
CA ALA A 46 -7.49 0.52 4.46
C ALA A 46 -8.91 0.90 4.01
N LEU A 47 -9.73 -0.09 3.65
CA LEU A 47 -11.12 0.15 3.22
C LEU A 47 -11.94 0.82 4.33
N GLU A 48 -11.86 0.29 5.54
CA GLU A 48 -12.55 0.88 6.69
C GLU A 48 -12.05 2.29 7.01
N GLN A 49 -10.74 2.51 6.95
CA GLN A 49 -10.13 3.83 7.18
C GLN A 49 -10.61 4.86 6.14
N ALA A 50 -10.63 4.49 4.86
CA ALA A 50 -11.11 5.35 3.79
C ALA A 50 -12.58 5.74 3.98
N GLN A 51 -13.43 4.77 4.32
CA GLN A 51 -14.85 5.00 4.59
C GLN A 51 -15.06 5.89 5.81
N ARG A 52 -14.40 5.58 6.93
CA ARG A 52 -14.52 6.35 8.19
C ARG A 52 -14.06 7.80 8.03
N GLN A 53 -13.04 8.05 7.21
CA GLN A 53 -12.53 9.40 6.95
C GLN A 53 -13.22 10.12 5.80
N GLY A 54 -14.25 9.53 5.19
CA GLY A 54 -15.03 10.17 4.13
C GLY A 54 -14.22 10.40 2.83
N ALA A 55 -13.32 9.49 2.48
CA ALA A 55 -12.63 9.55 1.19
C ALA A 55 -13.65 9.55 0.05
N VAL A 56 -13.43 10.39 -0.97
CA VAL A 56 -14.31 10.53 -2.14
C VAL A 56 -14.39 9.21 -2.92
N ARG A 57 -13.26 8.49 -2.97
CA ARG A 57 -13.12 7.20 -3.64
C ARG A 57 -11.98 6.43 -2.99
N HIS A 58 -12.11 5.12 -2.94
CA HIS A 58 -11.03 4.20 -2.61
C HIS A 58 -10.92 3.14 -3.70
N GLU A 59 -9.75 3.00 -4.33
CA GLU A 59 -9.47 1.85 -5.19
C GLU A 59 -8.34 0.99 -4.65
N ILE A 60 -8.41 -0.29 -5.00
CA ILE A 60 -7.34 -1.25 -4.79
C ILE A 60 -6.84 -1.65 -6.18
N ILE A 61 -5.56 -1.37 -6.46
CA ILE A 61 -4.91 -1.79 -7.70
C ILE A 61 -4.20 -3.11 -7.44
N ASP A 62 -4.54 -4.12 -8.26
CA ASP A 62 -3.85 -5.40 -8.31
C ASP A 62 -2.58 -5.27 -9.17
N LEU A 63 -1.42 -5.57 -8.60
CA LEU A 63 -0.12 -5.55 -9.25
C LEU A 63 0.61 -6.88 -9.07
N ASP A 64 0.82 -7.62 -10.15
CA ASP A 64 1.58 -8.87 -10.02
C ASP A 64 3.09 -8.60 -10.01
N LEU A 65 3.63 -8.23 -8.83
CA LEU A 65 5.07 -8.02 -8.64
C LEU A 65 5.86 -9.34 -8.53
N SER A 66 5.18 -10.49 -8.38
CA SER A 66 5.84 -11.80 -8.35
C SER A 66 6.63 -12.09 -9.63
N ARG A 67 6.19 -11.52 -10.76
CA ARG A 67 6.83 -11.67 -12.07
C ARG A 67 8.24 -11.09 -12.13
N PHE A 68 8.58 -10.15 -11.25
CA PHE A 68 9.94 -9.63 -11.14
C PHE A 68 10.85 -10.53 -10.30
N GLY A 69 10.27 -11.42 -9.46
CA GLY A 69 10.99 -12.34 -8.60
C GLY A 69 11.80 -11.67 -7.48
N GLY A 70 12.61 -12.48 -6.78
CA GLY A 70 13.61 -11.98 -5.85
C GLY A 70 13.12 -11.57 -4.46
N SER A 71 11.85 -11.83 -4.13
CA SER A 71 11.30 -11.57 -2.79
C SER A 71 10.42 -12.71 -2.27
N ALA A 72 10.63 -13.11 -1.01
CA ALA A 72 9.80 -14.05 -0.25
C ALA A 72 8.39 -13.52 0.04
N LEU A 73 8.11 -12.24 -0.17
CA LEU A 73 6.75 -11.69 -0.09
C LEU A 73 5.95 -11.85 -1.39
N THR A 74 6.61 -12.19 -2.49
CA THR A 74 5.99 -12.29 -3.81
C THR A 74 6.27 -13.61 -4.52
N ASP A 75 7.23 -14.41 -4.04
CA ASP A 75 7.55 -15.74 -4.57
C ASP A 75 7.28 -16.81 -3.50
N ASP A 76 6.24 -17.62 -3.70
CA ASP A 76 5.83 -18.68 -2.77
C ASP A 76 6.87 -19.80 -2.60
N ARG A 77 7.90 -19.85 -3.45
CA ARG A 77 8.99 -20.83 -3.36
C ARG A 77 10.08 -20.42 -2.38
N ILE A 78 10.07 -19.16 -1.91
CA ILE A 78 11.06 -18.65 -0.97
C ILE A 78 10.44 -18.62 0.42
N GLU A 79 11.03 -19.37 1.34
CA GLU A 79 10.55 -19.41 2.73
C GLU A 79 10.77 -18.05 3.41
N VAL A 80 9.76 -17.55 4.12
CA VAL A 80 9.85 -16.30 4.86
C VAL A 80 10.66 -16.54 6.14
N PRO A 81 11.81 -15.88 6.35
CA PRO A 81 12.61 -16.10 7.54
C PRO A 81 11.84 -15.71 8.80
N THR A 82 11.94 -16.55 9.84
CA THR A 82 11.35 -16.28 11.17
C THR A 82 12.32 -15.54 12.10
N SER A 83 13.58 -15.39 11.70
CA SER A 83 14.64 -14.69 12.41
C SER A 83 15.29 -13.61 11.53
N PRO A 84 15.87 -12.55 12.13
CA PRO A 84 16.53 -11.50 11.38
C PRO A 84 17.74 -12.04 10.60
N THR A 85 17.80 -11.74 9.30
CA THR A 85 18.92 -12.09 8.43
C THR A 85 19.85 -10.90 8.25
N GLN A 86 21.17 -11.12 8.11
CA GLN A 86 22.10 -10.07 7.71
C GLN A 86 21.96 -9.75 6.21
N GLY A 87 22.13 -8.47 5.85
CA GLY A 87 22.00 -7.99 4.47
C GLY A 87 20.59 -7.52 4.11
N ILE A 88 20.29 -7.43 2.80
CA ILE A 88 18.95 -7.07 2.33
C ILE A 88 18.01 -8.25 2.62
N PRO A 89 16.92 -8.04 3.38
CA PRO A 89 15.98 -9.11 3.68
C PRO A 89 15.46 -9.74 2.40
N VAL A 90 15.34 -11.06 2.38
CA VAL A 90 14.71 -11.77 1.25
C VAL A 90 13.24 -11.39 1.10
N THR A 91 12.62 -10.73 2.08
CA THR A 91 11.26 -10.16 2.00
C THR A 91 11.22 -8.78 1.32
N TYR A 92 12.36 -8.21 0.93
CA TYR A 92 12.41 -6.93 0.23
C TYR A 92 11.92 -7.06 -1.21
N VAL A 93 11.00 -6.18 -1.63
CA VAL A 93 10.56 -6.07 -3.02
C VAL A 93 11.25 -4.85 -3.66
N PRO A 94 12.12 -5.03 -4.66
CA PRO A 94 12.87 -3.93 -5.27
C PRO A 94 12.00 -2.80 -5.80
N ALA A 95 12.31 -1.56 -5.40
CA ALA A 95 11.69 -0.32 -5.89
C ALA A 95 10.15 -0.27 -5.83
N ARG A 96 9.50 -1.11 -5.01
CA ARG A 96 8.03 -1.17 -4.88
C ARG A 96 7.39 0.21 -4.70
N ASN A 97 7.92 1.04 -3.80
CA ASN A 97 7.36 2.37 -3.54
C ASN A 97 7.48 3.31 -4.74
N THR A 98 8.55 3.19 -5.53
CA THR A 98 8.72 3.98 -6.76
C THR A 98 7.65 3.60 -7.79
N VAL A 99 7.35 2.30 -7.94
CA VAL A 99 6.25 1.82 -8.79
C VAL A 99 4.92 2.39 -8.32
N PHE A 100 4.67 2.35 -7.00
CA PHE A 100 3.42 2.83 -6.42
C PHE A 100 3.20 4.32 -6.62
N LEU A 101 4.24 5.12 -6.37
CA LEU A 101 4.22 6.56 -6.61
C LEU A 101 3.99 6.88 -8.09
N SER A 102 4.60 6.11 -8.99
CA SER A 102 4.41 6.28 -10.44
C SER A 102 2.97 6.03 -10.87
N ILE A 103 2.32 5.02 -10.28
CA ILE A 103 0.90 4.73 -10.55
C ILE A 103 0.00 5.81 -9.92
N ALA A 104 0.29 6.22 -8.69
CA ALA A 104 -0.47 7.27 -8.01
C ALA A 104 -0.42 8.62 -8.74
N LEU A 105 0.67 8.91 -9.45
CA LEU A 105 0.81 10.12 -10.26
C LEU A 105 -0.17 10.14 -11.45
N GLY A 106 -0.57 8.98 -11.98
CA GLY A 106 -1.50 8.86 -13.11
C GLY A 106 -2.98 8.92 -12.74
N TRP A 107 -3.31 9.20 -11.47
CA TRP A 107 -4.66 9.13 -10.91
C TRP A 107 -5.52 10.38 -11.20
#